data_AF-A9KJX9-F1
#
_entry.id   AF-A9KJX9-F1
#
_cell.length_a   1.000
_cell.length_b   1.000
_cell.length_c   1.000
_cell.angle_alpha   90.00
_cell.angle_beta   90.00
_cell.angle_gamma   90.00
#
_symmetry.space_group_name_H-M   'P 1'
#
loop_
_entity.id
_entity.type
_entity.pdbx_description
1 polymer ?
#
loop_
_entity_poly.entity_id
_entity_poly.type
_entity_poly.pdbx_seq_one_letter_code
_entity_poly.pdbx_strand_id
1 'polypeptide(L)'
;MESRREKAIRLFQEGYNCSQAVFAVFNDEYQIPKDLALKLSSSFGGGMGRMREVCGAVSGMSMVAGLETGAIDGGDAEGKKKNYDMVQKLAAKFREKKGSIICRELLGLDQEGSEKAFIDTKPEARTEQYYEKRPCALLVGDAVDILEKELFQETKDSKKVQTKIQMVRVEDDESIKELAEVANEVWHQHFSTILSLEQIDYMVDKFQSVKAMTEQIKCSGYEYYFIVVDGITVGYTGIHPEEGKLFLSKLYILRKYRGNQYASHVFEFLKELCKERGLQAIWLTVNRYNYDTIHIYEKKGFQTIRTQVADIGNGFVMDDYVMELKL
;
A
#
# COMPACT_ATOMS: atom_id res chain seq x y z
N MET A 1 -6.18 -14.39 -7.74
CA MET A 1 -5.72 -13.58 -6.60
C MET A 1 -6.97 -13.29 -5.77
N GLU A 2 -6.96 -13.59 -4.47
CA GLU A 2 -8.10 -13.35 -3.56
C GLU A 2 -8.44 -11.84 -3.53
N SER A 3 -9.72 -11.48 -3.70
CA SER A 3 -10.17 -10.09 -3.61
C SER A 3 -10.14 -9.59 -2.16
N ARG A 4 -10.08 -8.26 -1.97
CA ARG A 4 -10.18 -7.67 -0.61
C ARG A 4 -11.47 -8.05 0.09
N ARG A 5 -12.58 -8.12 -0.65
CA ARG A 5 -13.87 -8.59 -0.15
C ARG A 5 -13.77 -10.00 0.44
N GLU A 6 -13.24 -10.95 -0.34
CA GLU A 6 -13.07 -12.34 0.09
C GLU A 6 -12.14 -12.45 1.30
N LYS A 7 -11.01 -11.73 1.27
CA LYS A 7 -10.05 -11.68 2.38
C LYS A 7 -10.68 -11.14 3.66
N ALA A 8 -11.52 -10.10 3.58
CA ALA A 8 -12.18 -9.52 4.74
C ALA A 8 -13.22 -10.46 5.34
N ILE A 9 -14.02 -11.12 4.49
CA ILE A 9 -14.97 -12.16 4.92
C ILE A 9 -14.22 -13.29 5.62
N ARG A 10 -13.10 -13.76 5.05
CA ARG A 10 -12.26 -14.80 5.65
C ARG A 10 -11.68 -14.38 7.00
N LEU A 11 -11.14 -13.16 7.13
CA LEU A 11 -10.67 -12.66 8.43
C LEU A 11 -11.80 -12.65 9.47
N PHE A 12 -13.01 -12.22 9.09
CA PHE A 12 -14.15 -12.28 10.00
C PHE A 12 -14.51 -13.72 10.41
N GLN A 13 -14.34 -14.69 9.50
CA GLN A 13 -14.54 -16.12 9.76
C GLN A 13 -13.44 -16.73 10.65
N GLU A 14 -12.21 -16.20 10.58
CA GLU A 14 -11.08 -16.57 11.46
C GLU A 14 -11.23 -16.05 12.90
N GLY A 15 -12.29 -15.28 13.19
CA GLY A 15 -12.61 -14.80 14.53
C GLY A 15 -12.29 -13.34 14.79
N TYR A 16 -11.65 -12.64 13.85
CA TYR A 16 -11.48 -11.19 13.92
C TYR A 16 -12.85 -10.50 13.92
N ASN A 17 -12.94 -9.35 14.60
CA ASN A 17 -14.18 -8.61 14.63
C ASN A 17 -14.44 -7.86 13.31
N CYS A 18 -15.66 -7.33 13.12
CA CYS A 18 -16.05 -6.68 11.87
C CYS A 18 -15.22 -5.45 11.50
N SER A 19 -14.69 -4.70 12.46
CA SER A 19 -13.81 -3.57 12.16
C SER A 19 -12.42 -4.03 11.75
N GLN A 20 -11.85 -5.00 12.48
CA GLN A 20 -10.57 -5.62 12.16
C GLN A 20 -10.58 -6.24 10.75
N ALA A 21 -11.65 -6.97 10.43
CA ALA A 21 -11.81 -7.61 9.13
C ALA A 21 -11.84 -6.61 7.96
N VAL A 22 -12.47 -5.44 8.15
CA VAL A 22 -12.52 -4.39 7.12
C VAL A 22 -11.22 -3.60 7.06
N PHE A 23 -10.67 -3.16 8.18
CA PHE A 23 -9.49 -2.29 8.19
C PHE A 23 -8.21 -3.03 7.78
N ALA A 24 -8.01 -4.26 8.28
CA ALA A 24 -6.77 -4.99 8.06
C ALA A 24 -6.57 -5.48 6.62
N VAL A 25 -7.57 -5.44 5.74
CA VAL A 25 -7.38 -5.79 4.31
C VAL A 25 -6.82 -4.65 3.47
N PHE A 26 -6.75 -3.44 4.02
CA PHE A 26 -6.12 -2.27 3.38
C PHE A 26 -4.75 -1.94 4.00
N ASN A 27 -4.26 -2.77 4.92
CA ASN A 27 -3.00 -2.50 5.61
C ASN A 27 -1.80 -2.41 4.65
N ASP A 28 -1.86 -3.16 3.54
CA ASP A 28 -0.87 -3.18 2.48
C ASP A 28 -0.83 -1.88 1.67
N GLU A 29 -1.97 -1.22 1.45
CA GLU A 29 -2.00 0.08 0.76
C GLU A 29 -1.27 1.17 1.55
N TYR A 30 -1.34 1.10 2.88
CA TYR A 30 -0.80 2.13 3.77
C TYR A 30 0.51 1.75 4.46
N GLN A 31 1.10 0.59 4.12
CA GLN A 31 2.32 0.08 4.76
C GLN A 31 2.17 0.03 6.30
N ILE A 32 0.98 -0.37 6.75
CA ILE A 32 0.69 -0.56 8.18
C ILE A 32 0.92 -2.05 8.50
N PRO A 33 1.81 -2.37 9.47
CA PRO A 33 1.99 -3.74 9.93
C PRO A 33 0.64 -4.36 10.30
N LYS A 34 0.39 -5.60 9.85
CA LYS A 34 -0.92 -6.24 10.01
C LYS A 34 -1.35 -6.31 11.48
N ASP A 35 -0.41 -6.61 12.38
CA ASP A 35 -0.69 -6.70 13.82
C ASP A 35 -1.09 -5.34 14.41
N LEU A 36 -0.46 -4.25 13.97
CA LEU A 36 -0.83 -2.89 14.35
C LEU A 36 -2.22 -2.54 13.81
N ALA A 37 -2.52 -2.85 12.55
CA ALA A 37 -3.85 -2.62 11.98
C ALA A 37 -4.94 -3.36 12.78
N LEU A 38 -4.68 -4.62 13.15
CA LEU A 38 -5.58 -5.43 13.97
C LEU A 38 -5.76 -4.88 15.39
N LYS A 39 -4.69 -4.35 16.02
CA LYS A 39 -4.76 -3.71 17.34
C LYS A 39 -5.56 -2.42 17.30
N LEU A 40 -5.26 -1.53 16.35
CA LEU A 40 -5.91 -0.22 16.22
C LEU A 40 -7.42 -0.33 15.99
N SER A 41 -7.86 -1.33 15.22
CA SER A 41 -9.28 -1.54 14.88
C SER A 41 -10.04 -2.44 15.87
N SER A 42 -9.37 -3.00 16.87
CA SER A 42 -9.97 -4.01 17.76
C SER A 42 -11.16 -3.48 18.58
N SER A 43 -11.10 -2.24 19.06
CA SER A 43 -12.14 -1.65 19.94
C SER A 43 -13.49 -1.44 19.26
N PHE A 44 -13.52 -1.35 17.94
CA PHE A 44 -14.71 -0.98 17.18
C PHE A 44 -15.64 -2.16 16.87
N GLY A 45 -15.22 -3.39 17.18
CA GLY A 45 -15.99 -4.61 16.95
C GLY A 45 -17.33 -4.66 17.69
N GLY A 46 -18.36 -5.24 17.06
CA GLY A 46 -19.69 -5.36 17.69
C GLY A 46 -20.41 -4.02 17.92
N GLY A 47 -19.93 -2.95 17.28
CA GLY A 47 -20.52 -1.62 17.35
C GLY A 47 -19.80 -0.67 18.29
N MET A 48 -18.48 -0.76 18.42
CA MET A 48 -17.65 -0.20 19.51
C MET A 48 -17.69 -0.97 20.83
N GLY A 49 -17.28 -2.23 20.81
CA GLY A 49 -17.14 -3.00 22.04
C GLY A 49 -18.46 -3.59 22.52
N ARG A 50 -19.31 -4.02 21.58
CA ARG A 50 -20.61 -4.67 21.82
C ARG A 50 -21.73 -3.79 22.40
N MET A 51 -21.53 -2.48 22.51
CA MET A 51 -22.60 -1.53 22.82
C MET A 51 -23.73 -1.50 21.77
N ARG A 52 -23.50 -2.12 20.59
CA ARG A 52 -24.44 -2.19 19.46
C ARG A 52 -24.78 -0.85 18.82
N GLU A 53 -23.88 0.13 18.97
CA GLU A 53 -23.94 1.43 18.32
C GLU A 53 -23.43 1.36 16.88
N VAL A 54 -22.64 2.34 16.43
CA VAL A 54 -22.11 2.41 15.05
C VAL A 54 -21.40 1.11 14.68
N CYS A 55 -21.88 0.45 13.63
CA CYS A 55 -21.40 -0.83 13.13
C CYS A 55 -19.89 -0.83 12.95
N GLY A 56 -19.21 -1.85 13.49
CA GLY A 56 -17.76 -1.94 13.40
C GLY A 56 -17.22 -2.02 11.96
N ALA A 57 -17.99 -2.57 11.02
CA ALA A 57 -17.61 -2.53 9.59
C ALA A 57 -17.56 -1.08 9.07
N VAL A 58 -18.54 -0.26 9.44
CA VAL A 58 -18.58 1.19 9.11
C VAL A 58 -17.46 1.93 9.83
N SER A 59 -17.17 1.62 11.10
CA SER A 59 -16.00 2.18 11.80
C SER A 59 -14.68 1.84 11.10
N GLY A 60 -14.54 0.59 10.62
CA GLY A 60 -13.41 0.19 9.78
C GLY A 60 -13.30 1.01 8.50
N MET A 61 -14.44 1.30 7.84
CA MET A 61 -14.48 2.20 6.68
C MET A 61 -14.01 3.61 7.03
N SER A 62 -14.43 4.16 8.17
CA SER A 62 -14.00 5.48 8.65
C SER A 62 -12.50 5.53 8.93
N MET A 63 -11.91 4.45 9.44
CA MET A 63 -10.46 4.37 9.64
C MET A 63 -9.70 4.43 8.32
N VAL A 64 -10.15 3.70 7.29
CA VAL A 64 -9.55 3.76 5.94
C VAL A 64 -9.71 5.17 5.34
N ALA A 65 -10.88 5.78 5.47
CA ALA A 65 -11.10 7.15 5.02
C ALA A 65 -10.16 8.16 5.70
N GLY A 66 -9.87 7.97 6.99
CA GLY A 66 -8.89 8.75 7.74
C GLY A 66 -7.49 8.66 7.15
N LEU A 67 -7.06 7.48 6.68
CA LEU A 67 -5.76 7.30 6.04
C LEU A 67 -5.67 7.98 4.67
N GLU A 68 -6.78 8.09 3.93
CA GLU A 68 -6.84 8.77 2.62
C GLU A 68 -6.97 10.30 2.72
N THR A 69 -7.74 10.78 3.70
CA THR A 69 -8.25 12.16 3.67
C THR A 69 -8.06 12.93 4.98
N GLY A 70 -7.52 12.30 6.02
CA GLY A 70 -7.36 12.91 7.32
C GLY A 70 -6.33 14.06 7.34
N ALA A 71 -6.69 15.16 7.99
CA ALA A 71 -5.76 16.26 8.27
C ALA A 71 -4.86 15.93 9.46
N ILE A 72 -3.58 16.30 9.36
CA ILE A 72 -2.59 16.13 10.44
C ILE A 72 -2.29 17.43 11.19
N ASP A 73 -2.66 18.58 10.61
CA ASP A 73 -2.61 19.88 11.28
C ASP A 73 -3.92 20.13 12.04
N GLY A 74 -3.81 20.41 13.33
CA GLY A 74 -4.94 20.77 14.18
C GLY A 74 -5.67 22.04 13.73
N GLY A 75 -5.03 22.93 12.97
CA GLY A 75 -5.61 24.15 12.40
C GLY A 75 -6.30 23.97 11.04
N ASP A 76 -6.12 22.83 10.37
CA ASP A 76 -6.61 22.62 9.00
C ASP A 76 -8.12 22.29 8.97
N ALA A 77 -8.94 23.35 8.88
CA ALA A 77 -10.39 23.22 8.83
C ALA A 77 -10.88 22.55 7.53
N GLU A 78 -10.24 22.84 6.39
CA GLU A 78 -10.66 22.30 5.09
C GLU A 78 -10.30 20.82 4.95
N GLY A 79 -9.11 20.40 5.41
CA GLY A 79 -8.74 18.98 5.46
C GLY A 79 -9.65 18.16 6.38
N LYS A 80 -10.03 18.71 7.55
CA LYS A 80 -11.04 18.09 8.42
C LYS A 80 -12.39 17.94 7.71
N LYS A 81 -12.85 19.00 7.04
CA LYS A 81 -14.09 18.97 6.26
C LYS A 81 -14.03 17.89 5.18
N LYS A 82 -12.93 17.80 4.43
CA LYS A 82 -12.72 16.76 3.39
C LYS A 82 -12.86 15.35 3.97
N ASN A 83 -12.28 15.10 5.15
CA ASN A 83 -12.43 13.82 5.82
C ASN A 83 -13.88 13.55 6.25
N TYR A 84 -14.55 14.53 6.85
CA TYR A 84 -15.95 14.37 7.27
C TYR A 84 -16.89 14.11 6.10
N ASP A 85 -16.71 14.83 4.99
CA ASP A 85 -17.47 14.62 3.76
C ASP A 85 -17.28 13.18 3.24
N MET A 86 -16.04 12.67 3.25
CA MET A 86 -15.75 11.30 2.83
C MET A 86 -16.38 10.25 3.76
N VAL A 87 -16.26 10.43 5.07
CA VAL A 87 -16.88 9.51 6.05
C VAL A 87 -18.40 9.51 5.91
N GLN A 88 -19.04 10.68 5.72
CA GLN A 88 -20.47 10.78 5.50
C GLN A 88 -20.90 10.11 4.18
N LYS A 89 -20.14 10.29 3.10
CA LYS A 89 -20.38 9.64 1.80
C LYS A 89 -20.37 8.11 1.93
N LEU A 90 -19.32 7.58 2.56
CA LEU A 90 -19.16 6.13 2.79
C LEU A 90 -20.28 5.57 3.67
N ALA A 91 -20.63 6.25 4.77
CA ALA A 91 -21.73 5.87 5.64
C ALA A 91 -23.09 5.93 4.93
N ALA A 92 -23.32 6.93 4.07
CA ALA A 92 -24.52 7.05 3.26
C ALA A 92 -24.65 5.88 2.27
N LYS A 93 -23.56 5.51 1.58
CA LYS A 93 -23.55 4.35 0.67
C LYS A 93 -23.80 3.04 1.39
N PHE A 94 -23.24 2.87 2.59
CA PHE A 94 -23.51 1.70 3.41
C PHE A 94 -24.98 1.65 3.84
N ARG A 95 -25.53 2.78 4.30
CA ARG A 95 -26.94 2.91 4.68
C ARG A 95 -27.88 2.64 3.51
N GLU A 96 -27.58 3.17 2.32
CA GLU A 96 -28.34 2.91 1.09
C GLU A 96 -28.41 1.41 0.79
N LYS A 97 -27.29 0.69 0.95
CA LYS A 97 -27.21 -0.75 0.66
C LYS A 97 -27.78 -1.64 1.77
N LYS A 98 -27.74 -1.20 3.04
CA LYS A 98 -28.01 -2.04 4.23
C LYS A 98 -29.14 -1.57 5.13
N GLY A 99 -29.72 -0.42 4.85
CA GLY A 99 -30.78 0.21 5.63
C GLY A 99 -30.29 1.01 6.83
N SER A 100 -29.19 0.61 7.48
CA SER A 100 -28.65 1.32 8.66
C SER A 100 -27.12 1.26 8.74
N ILE A 101 -26.56 2.11 9.61
CA ILE A 101 -25.16 2.02 10.07
C ILE A 101 -25.06 1.60 11.55
N ILE A 102 -26.19 1.41 12.23
CA ILE A 102 -26.27 1.07 13.64
C ILE A 102 -26.34 -0.45 13.78
N CYS A 103 -25.51 -1.01 14.64
CA CYS A 103 -25.29 -2.45 14.75
C CYS A 103 -26.52 -3.18 15.29
N ARG A 104 -27.24 -2.64 16.30
CA ARG A 104 -28.48 -3.27 16.79
C ARG A 104 -29.56 -3.33 15.71
N GLU A 105 -29.72 -2.26 14.94
CA GLU A 105 -30.71 -2.20 13.85
C GLU A 105 -30.38 -3.23 12.76
N LEU A 106 -29.12 -3.28 12.33
CA LEU A 106 -28.63 -4.23 11.32
C LEU A 106 -28.74 -5.69 11.74
N LEU A 107 -28.76 -5.96 13.06
CA LEU A 107 -28.89 -7.30 13.62
C LEU A 107 -30.32 -7.62 14.10
N GLY A 108 -31.27 -6.68 14.00
CA GLY A 108 -32.62 -6.83 14.53
C GLY A 108 -32.67 -6.97 16.05
N LEU A 109 -31.69 -6.42 16.78
CA LEU A 109 -31.57 -6.50 18.23
C LEU A 109 -32.24 -5.33 18.97
N ASP A 110 -32.88 -4.41 18.25
CA ASP A 110 -33.53 -3.23 18.84
C ASP A 110 -34.96 -3.55 19.30
N GLN A 111 -35.06 -4.54 20.19
CA GLN A 111 -36.33 -5.02 20.75
C GLN A 111 -36.38 -4.73 22.26
N GLU A 112 -37.57 -4.51 22.79
CA GLU A 112 -37.80 -4.31 24.22
C GLU A 112 -37.22 -5.49 25.04
N GLY A 113 -36.39 -5.20 26.06
CA GLY A 113 -35.74 -6.23 26.88
C GLY A 113 -34.36 -6.69 26.41
N SER A 114 -33.80 -6.08 25.36
CA SER A 114 -32.47 -6.42 24.80
C SER A 114 -31.29 -5.77 25.52
N GLU A 115 -31.51 -4.97 26.57
CA GLU A 115 -30.52 -4.07 27.17
C GLU A 115 -29.32 -4.83 27.76
N LYS A 116 -29.55 -6.05 28.26
CA LYS A 116 -28.48 -6.93 28.76
C LYS A 116 -27.47 -7.30 27.66
N ALA A 117 -27.90 -7.42 26.41
CA ALA A 117 -27.05 -7.76 25.28
C ALA A 117 -26.06 -6.64 24.90
N PHE A 118 -26.25 -5.44 25.45
CA PHE A 118 -25.41 -4.26 25.20
C PHE A 118 -24.32 -4.08 26.27
N ILE A 119 -24.49 -4.73 27.43
CA ILE A 119 -23.56 -4.70 28.57
C ILE A 119 -22.66 -5.94 28.58
N ASP A 120 -23.17 -7.09 28.10
CA ASP A 120 -22.36 -8.31 28.02
C ASP A 120 -21.28 -8.20 26.94
N THR A 121 -20.03 -8.13 27.39
CA THR A 121 -18.84 -8.02 26.55
C THR A 121 -18.33 -9.38 26.04
N LYS A 122 -18.89 -10.50 26.50
CA LYS A 122 -18.44 -11.83 26.11
C LYS A 122 -18.68 -12.07 24.61
N PRO A 123 -17.65 -12.39 23.82
CA PRO A 123 -17.82 -12.80 22.44
C PRO A 123 -18.58 -14.12 22.36
N GLU A 124 -19.50 -14.22 21.41
CA GLU A 124 -20.15 -15.48 21.10
C GLU A 124 -19.21 -16.38 20.30
N ALA A 125 -19.32 -17.69 20.51
CA ALA A 125 -18.56 -18.67 19.75
C ALA A 125 -18.93 -18.58 18.25
N ARG A 126 -17.91 -18.63 17.39
CA ARG A 126 -18.04 -18.55 15.93
C ARG A 126 -18.40 -19.91 15.35
N THR A 127 -19.67 -20.28 15.46
CA THR A 127 -20.23 -21.54 14.93
C THR A 127 -20.92 -21.31 13.58
N GLU A 128 -21.25 -22.38 12.84
CA GLU A 128 -22.05 -22.24 11.61
C GLU A 128 -23.39 -21.52 11.88
N GLN A 129 -24.08 -21.90 12.96
CA GLN A 129 -25.31 -21.24 13.41
C GLN A 129 -25.12 -19.75 13.74
N TYR A 130 -23.93 -19.33 14.19
CA TYR A 130 -23.62 -17.91 14.41
C TYR A 130 -23.66 -17.14 13.09
N TYR A 131 -23.08 -17.71 12.02
CA TYR A 131 -23.01 -17.07 10.71
C TYR A 131 -24.34 -17.11 9.95
N GLU A 132 -25.16 -18.14 10.16
CA GLU A 132 -26.53 -18.19 9.61
C GLU A 132 -27.43 -17.09 10.17
N LYS A 133 -27.31 -16.80 11.46
CA LYS A 133 -28.16 -15.81 12.15
C LYS A 133 -27.69 -14.37 12.00
N ARG A 134 -26.47 -14.13 11.51
CA ARG A 134 -25.86 -12.80 11.53
C ARG A 134 -25.36 -12.38 10.15
N PRO A 135 -25.86 -11.25 9.61
CA PRO A 135 -25.42 -10.74 8.31
C PRO A 135 -24.00 -10.18 8.32
N CYS A 136 -23.28 -10.22 9.44
CA CYS A 136 -21.99 -9.52 9.62
C CYS A 136 -20.93 -9.88 8.57
N ALA A 137 -20.85 -11.12 8.11
CA ALA A 137 -19.92 -11.49 7.04
C ALA A 137 -20.24 -10.73 5.73
N LEU A 138 -21.53 -10.66 5.37
CA LEU A 138 -21.99 -9.88 4.21
C LEU A 138 -21.76 -8.39 4.42
N LEU A 139 -22.03 -7.86 5.62
CA LEU A 139 -21.80 -6.45 5.96
C LEU A 139 -20.32 -6.08 5.82
N VAL A 140 -19.41 -6.94 6.28
CA VAL A 140 -17.95 -6.76 6.13
C VAL A 140 -17.56 -6.74 4.66
N GLY A 141 -18.03 -7.71 3.87
CA GLY A 141 -17.75 -7.73 2.43
C GLY A 141 -18.26 -6.47 1.72
N ASP A 142 -19.48 -6.04 2.03
CA ASP A 142 -20.09 -4.87 1.40
C ASP A 142 -19.43 -3.55 1.82
N ALA A 143 -18.95 -3.45 3.06
CA ALA A 143 -18.13 -2.33 3.50
C ALA A 143 -16.85 -2.21 2.66
N VAL A 144 -16.18 -3.33 2.41
CA VAL A 144 -14.97 -3.36 1.56
C VAL A 144 -15.28 -3.00 0.11
N ASP A 145 -16.36 -3.51 -0.46
CA ASP A 145 -16.77 -3.13 -1.82
C ASP A 145 -17.04 -1.63 -1.93
N ILE A 146 -17.69 -1.03 -0.92
CA ILE A 146 -17.94 0.42 -0.89
C ILE A 146 -16.62 1.19 -0.81
N LEU A 147 -15.67 0.76 0.01
CA LEU A 147 -14.35 1.38 0.06
C LEU A 147 -13.64 1.28 -1.29
N GLU A 148 -13.56 0.08 -1.85
CA GLU A 148 -12.97 -0.15 -3.18
C GLU A 148 -13.63 0.73 -4.25
N LYS A 149 -14.96 0.87 -4.19
CA LYS A 149 -15.74 1.72 -5.08
C LYS A 149 -15.46 3.21 -4.91
N GLU A 150 -15.50 3.72 -3.68
CA GLU A 150 -15.54 5.16 -3.45
C GLU A 150 -14.16 5.79 -3.26
N LEU A 151 -13.15 5.00 -2.89
CA LEU A 151 -11.78 5.46 -2.64
C LEU A 151 -10.78 4.92 -3.66
N PHE A 152 -11.05 3.76 -4.26
CA PHE A 152 -10.07 3.07 -5.10
C PHE A 152 -10.55 2.81 -6.53
N GLN A 153 -11.78 3.17 -6.92
CA GLN A 153 -12.35 2.76 -8.21
C GLN A 153 -11.86 3.56 -9.42
N GLU A 154 -11.17 4.68 -9.20
CA GLU A 154 -10.38 5.32 -10.27
C GLU A 154 -9.27 4.40 -10.82
N THR A 155 -9.00 3.25 -10.18
CA THR A 155 -8.06 2.22 -10.69
C THR A 155 -8.69 0.98 -11.33
N LYS A 156 -10.03 0.79 -11.30
CA LYS A 156 -10.66 -0.46 -11.82
C LYS A 156 -11.56 -0.30 -13.06
N ASP A 157 -12.17 0.85 -13.31
CA ASP A 157 -12.94 1.06 -14.56
C ASP A 157 -12.05 1.27 -15.80
N SER A 158 -10.73 1.45 -15.60
CA SER A 158 -9.72 1.37 -16.67
C SER A 158 -9.37 -0.07 -17.09
N LYS A 159 -9.89 -1.11 -16.43
CA LYS A 159 -9.63 -2.52 -16.80
C LYS A 159 -10.56 -3.03 -17.90
N LYS A 160 -10.49 -2.38 -19.06
CA LYS A 160 -10.69 -2.97 -20.40
C LYS A 160 -10.24 -2.04 -21.54
N VAL A 161 -9.47 -1.00 -21.23
CA VAL A 161 -8.59 -0.35 -22.19
C VAL A 161 -7.21 -0.93 -21.93
N GLN A 162 -6.50 -1.34 -22.98
CA GLN A 162 -5.15 -1.86 -22.84
C GLN A 162 -4.25 -0.73 -22.31
N THR A 163 -4.07 -0.68 -20.99
CA THR A 163 -3.22 0.30 -20.30
C THR A 163 -1.85 0.25 -20.94
N LYS A 164 -1.45 1.35 -21.57
CA LYS A 164 -0.19 1.42 -22.30
C LYS A 164 0.90 1.81 -21.31
N ILE A 165 1.59 0.79 -20.80
CA ILE A 165 2.76 0.97 -19.94
C ILE A 165 4.00 1.02 -20.83
N GLN A 166 4.82 2.05 -20.66
CA GLN A 166 6.04 2.27 -21.41
C GLN A 166 7.20 2.52 -20.46
N MET A 167 8.35 1.93 -20.77
CA MET A 167 9.62 2.29 -20.13
C MET A 167 10.32 3.27 -21.06
N VAL A 168 10.33 4.55 -20.69
CA VAL A 168 10.93 5.62 -21.50
C VAL A 168 12.32 5.88 -20.97
N ARG A 169 13.33 5.63 -21.80
CA ARG A 169 14.74 5.80 -21.42
C ARG A 169 15.07 7.27 -21.23
N VAL A 170 15.85 7.55 -20.19
CA VAL A 170 16.35 8.90 -19.85
C VAL A 170 17.75 9.04 -20.45
N GLU A 171 17.94 10.01 -21.33
CA GLU A 171 19.19 10.15 -22.12
C GLU A 171 19.69 11.60 -22.19
N ASP A 172 18.78 12.58 -22.30
CA ASP A 172 19.10 13.99 -22.48
C ASP A 172 19.02 14.80 -21.16
N ASP A 173 19.57 16.02 -21.19
CA ASP A 173 19.68 16.86 -19.99
C ASP A 173 18.33 17.34 -19.44
N GLU A 174 17.26 17.38 -20.25
CA GLU A 174 15.92 17.76 -19.81
C GLU A 174 15.25 16.60 -19.08
N SER A 175 15.29 15.39 -19.67
CA SER A 175 14.74 14.18 -19.02
C SER A 175 15.50 13.81 -17.75
N ILE A 176 16.80 14.11 -17.65
CA ILE A 176 17.57 13.94 -16.40
C ILE A 176 17.08 14.90 -15.30
N LYS A 177 16.74 16.15 -15.65
CA LYS A 177 16.20 17.11 -14.68
C LYS A 177 14.84 16.67 -14.17
N GLU A 178 13.94 16.27 -15.07
CA GLU A 178 12.63 15.73 -14.70
C GLU A 178 12.78 14.50 -13.79
N LEU A 179 13.71 13.61 -14.09
CA LEU A 179 13.96 12.41 -13.28
C LEU A 179 14.42 12.77 -11.87
N ALA A 180 15.30 13.77 -11.73
CA ALA A 180 15.77 14.23 -10.43
C ALA A 180 14.63 14.84 -9.59
N GLU A 181 13.70 15.58 -10.22
CA GLU A 181 12.51 16.11 -9.54
C GLU A 181 11.60 15.00 -9.02
N VAL A 182 11.31 13.99 -9.87
CA VAL A 182 10.51 12.82 -9.47
C VAL A 182 11.21 12.03 -8.36
N ALA A 183 12.53 11.84 -8.45
CA ALA A 183 13.30 11.17 -7.41
C ALA A 183 13.24 11.93 -6.08
N ASN A 184 13.40 13.26 -6.12
CA ASN A 184 13.30 14.10 -4.94
C ASN A 184 11.93 13.96 -4.26
N GLU A 185 10.84 14.00 -5.02
CA GLU A 185 9.48 13.82 -4.49
C GLU A 185 9.32 12.43 -3.84
N VAL A 186 9.72 11.36 -4.54
CA VAL A 186 9.57 10.00 -4.02
C VAL A 186 10.35 9.80 -2.74
N TRP A 187 11.60 10.28 -2.67
CA TRP A 187 12.45 10.05 -1.51
C TRP A 187 11.91 10.75 -0.25
N HIS A 188 11.48 12.00 -0.38
CA HIS A 188 10.90 12.76 0.74
C HIS A 188 9.56 12.19 1.21
N GLN A 189 8.75 11.66 0.30
CA GLN A 189 7.47 11.04 0.67
C GLN A 189 7.63 9.63 1.27
N HIS A 190 8.57 8.83 0.75
CA HIS A 190 8.65 7.41 1.09
C HIS A 190 9.57 7.11 2.27
N PHE A 191 10.70 7.80 2.39
CA PHE A 191 11.70 7.50 3.41
C PHE A 191 11.58 8.35 4.67
N SER A 192 10.70 9.36 4.71
CA SER A 192 10.48 10.20 5.90
C SER A 192 10.00 9.44 7.14
N THR A 193 9.53 8.20 6.98
CA THR A 193 9.16 7.31 8.08
C THR A 193 10.30 6.42 8.58
N ILE A 194 11.40 6.30 7.83
CA ILE A 194 12.50 5.36 8.08
C ILE A 194 13.82 6.10 8.35
N LEU A 195 14.05 7.21 7.66
CA LEU A 195 15.29 8.00 7.70
C LEU A 195 14.99 9.43 8.19
N SER A 196 15.99 10.08 8.78
CA SER A 196 15.89 11.50 9.11
C SER A 196 15.85 12.34 7.83
N LEU A 197 15.23 13.54 7.89
CA LEU A 197 15.24 14.48 6.77
C LEU A 197 16.67 14.79 6.29
N GLU A 198 17.60 14.99 7.23
CA GLU A 198 19.01 15.23 6.92
C GLU A 198 19.64 14.06 6.12
N GLN A 199 19.33 12.81 6.49
CA GLN A 199 19.82 11.66 5.75
C GLN A 199 19.15 11.56 4.37
N ILE A 200 17.88 11.91 4.23
CA ILE A 200 17.17 11.92 2.94
C ILE A 200 17.79 12.96 2.01
N ASP A 201 17.97 14.20 2.48
CA ASP A 201 18.61 15.29 1.73
C ASP A 201 20.00 14.88 1.26
N TYR A 202 20.80 14.27 2.15
CA TYR A 202 22.13 13.75 1.82
C TYR A 202 22.08 12.68 0.72
N MET A 203 21.15 11.73 0.81
CA MET A 203 21.01 10.65 -0.17
C MET A 203 20.55 11.17 -1.54
N VAL A 204 19.61 12.12 -1.54
CA VAL A 204 19.13 12.75 -2.77
C VAL A 204 20.27 13.53 -3.43
N ASP A 205 20.98 14.39 -2.69
CA ASP A 205 22.10 15.15 -3.22
C ASP A 205 23.19 14.25 -3.81
N LYS A 206 23.58 13.21 -3.06
CA LYS A 206 24.69 12.32 -3.41
C LYS A 206 24.37 11.38 -4.58
N PHE A 207 23.14 10.86 -4.66
CA PHE A 207 22.84 9.76 -5.60
C PHE A 207 21.76 10.05 -6.63
N GLN A 208 20.92 11.06 -6.40
CA GLN A 208 19.72 11.34 -7.21
C GLN A 208 19.60 12.82 -7.63
N SER A 209 20.62 13.65 -7.40
CA SER A 209 20.69 15.00 -7.94
C SER A 209 20.92 14.96 -9.46
N VAL A 210 20.57 16.05 -10.14
CA VAL A 210 20.83 16.21 -11.60
C VAL A 210 22.29 15.91 -11.92
N LYS A 211 23.23 16.39 -11.11
CA LYS A 211 24.66 16.14 -11.27
C LYS A 211 24.98 14.64 -11.13
N ALA A 212 24.53 14.01 -10.04
CA ALA A 212 24.80 12.60 -9.77
C ALA A 212 24.21 11.68 -10.85
N MET A 213 22.96 11.92 -11.27
CA MET A 213 22.30 11.16 -12.32
C MET A 213 22.99 11.36 -13.68
N THR A 214 23.42 12.59 -14.00
CA THR A 214 24.18 12.87 -15.22
C THR A 214 25.48 12.05 -15.26
N GLU A 215 26.24 12.03 -14.17
CA GLU A 215 27.49 11.26 -14.07
C GLU A 215 27.24 9.76 -14.14
N GLN A 216 26.18 9.27 -13.48
CA GLN A 216 25.79 7.87 -13.54
C GLN A 216 25.46 7.44 -14.97
N ILE A 217 24.63 8.22 -15.68
CA ILE A 217 24.17 7.91 -17.05
C ILE A 217 25.31 8.05 -18.06
N LYS A 218 26.05 9.17 -18.02
CA LYS A 218 27.02 9.50 -19.06
C LYS A 218 28.40 8.88 -18.84
N CYS A 219 28.78 8.63 -17.59
CA CYS A 219 30.14 8.21 -17.25
C CYS A 219 30.22 6.83 -16.60
N SER A 220 29.16 6.36 -15.94
CA SER A 220 29.20 5.14 -15.13
C SER A 220 28.33 4.01 -15.67
N GLY A 221 27.76 4.16 -16.87
CA GLY A 221 27.01 3.09 -17.54
C GLY A 221 25.63 2.78 -16.96
N TYR A 222 25.11 3.61 -16.04
CA TYR A 222 23.76 3.43 -15.52
C TYR A 222 22.72 3.80 -16.58
N GLU A 223 21.62 3.09 -16.56
CA GLU A 223 20.47 3.36 -17.42
C GLU A 223 19.26 3.66 -16.53
N TYR A 224 18.58 4.77 -16.83
CA TYR A 224 17.36 5.15 -16.13
C TYR A 224 16.18 5.14 -17.11
N TYR A 225 15.02 4.75 -16.59
CA TYR A 225 13.78 4.71 -17.34
C TYR A 225 12.66 5.31 -16.50
N PHE A 226 11.87 6.21 -17.09
CA PHE A 226 10.56 6.55 -16.59
C PHE A 226 9.60 5.40 -16.81
N ILE A 227 8.73 5.20 -15.82
CA ILE A 227 7.60 4.28 -15.92
C ILE A 227 6.41 5.17 -16.27
N VAL A 228 5.98 5.10 -17.53
CA VAL A 228 4.90 5.93 -18.06
C VAL A 228 3.67 5.06 -18.30
N VAL A 229 2.53 5.47 -17.75
CA VAL A 229 1.25 4.78 -17.89
C VAL A 229 0.24 5.76 -18.51
N ASP A 230 -0.25 5.42 -19.70
CA ASP A 230 -1.22 6.23 -20.44
C ASP A 230 -0.76 7.71 -20.61
N GLY A 231 0.54 7.90 -20.82
CA GLY A 231 1.18 9.22 -21.01
C GLY A 231 1.57 9.93 -19.71
N ILE A 232 1.33 9.33 -18.54
CA ILE A 232 1.62 9.92 -17.23
C ILE A 232 2.82 9.21 -16.60
N THR A 233 3.83 9.96 -16.15
CA THR A 233 4.94 9.42 -15.36
C THR A 233 4.43 8.97 -13.99
N VAL A 234 4.53 7.67 -13.72
CA VAL A 234 4.09 7.06 -12.44
C VAL A 234 5.25 6.66 -11.52
N GLY A 235 6.47 6.73 -12.03
CA GLY A 235 7.67 6.33 -11.30
C GLY A 235 8.89 6.23 -12.21
N TYR A 236 9.97 5.65 -11.69
CA TYR A 236 11.19 5.39 -12.45
C TYR A 236 11.91 4.14 -11.97
N THR A 237 12.79 3.62 -12.81
CA THR A 237 13.71 2.53 -12.49
C THR A 237 15.11 2.88 -12.97
N GLY A 238 16.12 2.53 -12.19
CA GLY A 238 17.54 2.71 -12.52
C GLY A 238 18.25 1.36 -12.47
N ILE A 239 19.00 1.04 -13.52
CA ILE A 239 19.69 -0.25 -13.69
C ILE A 239 21.14 -0.05 -14.12
N HIS A 240 21.97 -1.06 -13.87
CA HIS A 240 23.37 -1.08 -14.29
C HIS A 240 23.77 -2.52 -14.64
N PRO A 241 24.10 -2.84 -15.91
CA PRO A 241 24.63 -4.16 -16.26
C PRO A 241 26.07 -4.32 -15.76
N GLU A 242 26.33 -5.36 -14.98
CA GLU A 242 27.67 -5.64 -14.45
C GLU A 242 27.89 -7.14 -14.25
N GLU A 243 29.10 -7.63 -14.54
CA GLU A 243 29.53 -9.02 -14.31
C GLU A 243 28.56 -10.09 -14.86
N GLY A 244 27.92 -9.83 -16.01
CA GLY A 244 26.96 -10.76 -16.62
C GLY A 244 25.60 -10.82 -15.91
N LYS A 245 25.32 -9.88 -15.02
CA LYS A 245 24.05 -9.70 -14.30
C LYS A 245 23.52 -8.28 -14.49
N LEU A 246 22.25 -8.07 -14.18
CA LEU A 246 21.63 -6.76 -14.15
C LEU A 246 21.47 -6.29 -12.71
N PHE A 247 22.18 -5.24 -12.32
CA PHE A 247 21.94 -4.58 -11.03
C PHE A 247 20.70 -3.69 -11.15
N LEU A 248 19.64 -4.04 -10.41
CA LEU A 248 18.48 -3.17 -10.20
C LEU A 248 18.80 -2.21 -9.06
N SER A 249 19.27 -1.02 -9.44
CA SER A 249 19.76 -0.02 -8.48
C SER A 249 18.62 0.80 -7.85
N LYS A 250 17.55 1.08 -8.60
CA LYS A 250 16.39 1.84 -8.12
C LYS A 250 15.11 1.31 -8.76
N LEU A 251 14.04 1.19 -7.98
CA LEU A 251 12.69 0.95 -8.47
C LEU A 251 11.69 1.69 -7.60
N TYR A 252 11.13 2.77 -8.13
CA TYR A 252 10.29 3.68 -7.37
C TYR A 252 8.99 3.98 -8.10
N ILE A 253 7.86 3.76 -7.41
CA ILE A 253 6.52 4.12 -7.88
C ILE A 253 5.97 5.20 -6.94
N LEU A 254 5.45 6.29 -7.51
CA LEU A 254 4.79 7.36 -6.75
C LEU A 254 3.62 6.80 -5.94
N ARG A 255 3.42 7.32 -4.73
CA ARG A 255 2.47 6.77 -3.74
C ARG A 255 1.07 6.58 -4.31
N LYS A 256 0.55 7.58 -5.04
CA LYS A 256 -0.78 7.56 -5.68
C LYS A 256 -0.98 6.47 -6.74
N TYR A 257 0.10 5.84 -7.22
CA TYR A 257 0.05 4.83 -8.28
C TYR A 257 0.45 3.43 -7.81
N ARG A 258 0.73 3.25 -6.52
CA ARG A 258 1.01 1.92 -5.92
C ARG A 258 -0.26 1.05 -5.93
N GLY A 259 -0.12 -0.25 -5.69
CA GLY A 259 -1.24 -1.21 -5.76
C GLY A 259 -1.67 -1.63 -7.19
N ASN A 260 -1.22 -0.91 -8.22
CA ASN A 260 -1.61 -1.15 -9.63
C ASN A 260 -0.74 -2.18 -10.39
N GLN A 261 0.13 -2.92 -9.70
CA GLN A 261 1.03 -3.91 -10.30
C GLN A 261 2.04 -3.34 -11.33
N TYR A 262 2.33 -2.04 -11.32
CA TYR A 262 3.34 -1.44 -12.21
C TYR A 262 4.75 -2.00 -11.96
N ALA A 263 5.11 -2.27 -10.70
CA ALA A 263 6.37 -2.95 -10.38
C ALA A 263 6.49 -4.33 -11.06
N SER A 264 5.38 -5.08 -11.19
CA SER A 264 5.37 -6.35 -11.93
C SER A 264 5.74 -6.15 -13.39
N HIS A 265 5.22 -5.11 -14.03
CA HIS A 265 5.53 -4.80 -15.43
C HIS A 265 6.98 -4.36 -15.62
N VAL A 266 7.54 -3.62 -14.65
CA VAL A 266 8.97 -3.32 -14.64
C VAL A 266 9.78 -4.61 -14.57
N PHE A 267 9.46 -5.54 -13.68
CA PHE A 267 10.20 -6.81 -13.62
C PHE A 267 10.14 -7.62 -14.90
N GLU A 268 8.99 -7.70 -15.58
CA GLU A 268 8.91 -8.37 -16.88
C GLU A 268 9.75 -7.66 -17.94
N PHE A 269 9.74 -6.32 -17.97
CA PHE A 269 10.64 -5.54 -18.82
C PHE A 269 12.12 -5.85 -18.54
N LEU A 270 12.53 -5.91 -17.27
CA LEU A 270 13.92 -6.21 -16.89
C LEU A 270 14.34 -7.63 -17.26
N LYS A 271 13.43 -8.62 -17.18
CA LYS A 271 13.68 -10.00 -17.60
C LYS A 271 13.91 -10.09 -19.10
N GLU A 272 13.05 -9.46 -19.90
CA GLU A 272 13.24 -9.40 -21.36
C GLU A 272 14.55 -8.68 -21.71
N LEU A 273 14.86 -7.57 -21.04
CA LEU A 273 16.13 -6.87 -21.22
C LEU A 273 17.35 -7.76 -20.92
N CYS A 274 17.29 -8.56 -19.85
CA CYS A 274 18.35 -9.51 -19.53
C CYS A 274 18.47 -10.60 -20.58
N LYS A 275 17.35 -11.15 -21.06
CA LYS A 275 17.32 -12.18 -22.11
C LYS A 275 17.91 -11.66 -23.42
N GLU A 276 17.55 -10.44 -23.83
CA GLU A 276 18.10 -9.77 -25.02
C GLU A 276 19.61 -9.55 -24.89
N ARG A 277 20.11 -9.25 -23.68
CA ARG A 277 21.51 -8.95 -23.40
C ARG A 277 22.34 -10.16 -22.93
N GLY A 278 21.74 -11.35 -22.84
CA GLY A 278 22.40 -12.57 -22.35
C GLY A 278 22.84 -12.51 -20.88
N LEU A 279 22.16 -11.72 -20.05
CA LEU A 279 22.43 -11.61 -18.62
C LEU A 279 21.74 -12.75 -17.85
N GLN A 280 22.43 -13.29 -16.84
CA GLN A 280 22.03 -14.54 -16.17
C GLN A 280 21.11 -14.33 -14.95
N ALA A 281 21.12 -13.12 -14.40
CA ALA A 281 20.36 -12.81 -13.20
C ALA A 281 20.10 -11.31 -13.07
N ILE A 282 19.08 -10.98 -12.29
CA ILE A 282 18.84 -9.63 -11.77
C ILE A 282 19.20 -9.64 -10.29
N TRP A 283 19.95 -8.66 -9.81
CA TRP A 283 20.28 -8.56 -8.39
C TRP A 283 20.06 -7.13 -7.88
N LEU A 284 19.84 -6.99 -6.58
CA LEU A 284 19.54 -5.71 -5.93
C LEU A 284 20.05 -5.67 -4.49
N THR A 285 20.09 -4.48 -3.91
CA THR A 285 20.20 -4.30 -2.46
C THR A 285 18.89 -3.75 -1.90
N VAL A 286 18.54 -4.17 -0.69
CA VAL A 286 17.35 -3.69 0.00
C VAL A 286 17.62 -3.58 1.50
N ASN A 287 17.27 -2.44 2.08
CA ASN A 287 17.46 -2.21 3.51
C ASN A 287 16.74 -3.29 4.33
N ARG A 288 17.43 -3.86 5.32
CA ARG A 288 16.95 -5.02 6.09
C ARG A 288 15.70 -4.73 6.92
N TYR A 289 15.42 -3.46 7.20
CA TYR A 289 14.22 -3.03 7.93
C TYR A 289 13.04 -2.72 6.99
N ASN A 290 13.22 -2.81 5.67
CA ASN A 290 12.16 -2.63 4.68
C ASN A 290 11.44 -3.96 4.37
N TYR A 291 10.80 -4.52 5.40
CA TYR A 291 10.17 -5.85 5.36
C TYR A 291 9.14 -6.01 4.24
N ASP A 292 8.37 -4.95 3.94
CA ASP A 292 7.34 -4.98 2.89
C ASP A 292 7.97 -5.15 1.50
N THR A 293 9.04 -4.41 1.23
CA THR A 293 9.75 -4.50 -0.05
C THR A 293 10.46 -5.84 -0.21
N ILE A 294 11.05 -6.35 0.88
CA ILE A 294 11.66 -7.70 0.90
C ILE A 294 10.62 -8.76 0.52
N HIS A 295 9.44 -8.74 1.14
CA HIS A 295 8.37 -9.70 0.84
C HIS A 295 7.88 -9.62 -0.62
N ILE A 296 7.88 -8.42 -1.21
CA ILE A 296 7.56 -8.25 -2.64
C ILE A 296 8.61 -8.93 -3.51
N TYR A 297 9.90 -8.76 -3.21
CA TYR A 297 10.98 -9.39 -3.97
C TYR A 297 10.97 -10.92 -3.81
N GLU A 298 10.74 -11.44 -2.60
CA GLU A 298 10.61 -12.88 -2.36
C GLU A 298 9.46 -13.48 -3.19
N LYS A 299 8.30 -12.82 -3.24
CA LYS A 299 7.17 -13.23 -4.10
C LYS A 299 7.48 -13.18 -5.60
N LYS A 300 8.44 -12.35 -6.01
CA LYS A 300 8.93 -12.26 -7.39
C LYS A 300 10.02 -13.30 -7.70
N GLY A 301 10.41 -14.11 -6.71
CA GLY A 301 11.39 -15.17 -6.85
C GLY A 301 12.82 -14.76 -6.50
N PHE A 302 13.03 -13.54 -5.98
CA PHE A 302 14.35 -13.15 -5.47
C PHE A 302 14.69 -13.95 -4.21
N GLN A 303 15.97 -14.28 -4.08
CA GLN A 303 16.52 -14.97 -2.92
C GLN A 303 17.63 -14.12 -2.30
N THR A 304 17.65 -14.03 -0.97
CA THR A 304 18.74 -13.38 -0.24
C THR A 304 20.01 -14.21 -0.38
N ILE A 305 21.06 -13.62 -0.95
CA ILE A 305 22.36 -14.29 -1.16
C ILE A 305 23.33 -13.95 -0.03
N ARG A 306 23.32 -12.71 0.47
CA ARG A 306 24.17 -12.25 1.57
C ARG A 306 23.61 -10.96 2.19
N THR A 307 24.17 -10.57 3.33
CA THR A 307 24.01 -9.23 3.91
C THR A 307 25.22 -8.37 3.58
N GLN A 308 25.00 -7.06 3.47
CA GLN A 308 26.06 -6.07 3.28
C GLN A 308 25.83 -4.89 4.21
N VAL A 309 26.90 -4.43 4.84
CA VAL A 309 26.93 -3.20 5.63
C VAL A 309 27.92 -2.26 4.96
N ALA A 310 27.43 -1.17 4.37
CA ALA A 310 28.26 -0.19 3.66
C ALA A 310 28.23 1.16 4.39
N ASP A 311 29.40 1.67 4.78
CA ASP A 311 29.54 3.05 5.23
C ASP A 311 29.40 3.98 4.03
N ILE A 312 28.41 4.87 4.09
CA ILE A 312 28.10 5.82 3.02
C ILE A 312 28.55 7.25 3.36
N GLY A 313 29.30 7.46 4.43
CA GLY A 313 29.77 8.76 4.90
C GLY A 313 28.77 9.47 5.82
N ASN A 314 29.22 10.57 6.44
CA ASN A 314 28.45 11.35 7.41
C ASN A 314 27.88 10.54 8.60
N GLY A 315 28.52 9.42 8.94
CA GLY A 315 28.07 8.53 10.02
C GLY A 315 26.88 7.65 9.65
N PHE A 316 26.45 7.65 8.38
CA PHE A 316 25.35 6.82 7.90
C PHE A 316 25.88 5.50 7.33
N VAL A 317 25.08 4.44 7.52
CA VAL A 317 25.38 3.09 7.06
C VAL A 317 24.17 2.50 6.35
N MET A 318 24.40 1.80 5.24
CA MET A 318 23.41 0.96 4.57
C MET A 318 23.57 -0.48 5.04
N ASP A 319 22.63 -0.95 5.87
CA ASP A 319 22.52 -2.35 6.31
C ASP A 319 21.47 -3.07 5.46
N ASP A 320 21.94 -3.70 4.39
CA ASP A 320 21.12 -4.21 3.30
C ASP A 320 21.22 -5.73 3.16
N TYR A 321 20.13 -6.35 2.69
CA TYR A 321 20.18 -7.64 2.02
C TYR A 321 20.59 -7.46 0.57
N VAL A 322 21.46 -8.34 0.08
CA VAL A 322 21.72 -8.53 -1.35
C VAL A 322 20.83 -9.67 -1.81
N MET A 323 19.90 -9.38 -2.71
CA MET A 323 18.96 -10.36 -3.25
C MET A 323 19.18 -10.59 -4.74
N GLU A 324 18.98 -11.82 -5.21
CA GLU A 324 19.17 -12.22 -6.61
C GLU A 324 17.98 -13.03 -7.13
N LEU A 325 17.55 -12.72 -8.36
CA LEU A 325 16.62 -13.49 -9.17
C LEU A 325 17.40 -14.08 -10.35
N LYS A 326 17.55 -15.40 -10.37
CA LYS A 326 18.09 -16.13 -11.53
C LYS A 326 17.02 -16.22 -12.62
N LEU A 327 17.45 -16.07 -13.88
CA LEU A 327 16.57 -16.02 -15.05
C LEU A 327 16.47 -17.35 -15.80
#